data_AF-A0A2M7SXZ5-F1
#
_entry.id   AF-A0A2M7SXZ5-F1
#
_cell.length_a   1.000
_cell.length_b   1.000
_cell.length_c   1.000
_cell.angle_alpha   90.00
_cell.angle_beta   90.00
_cell.angle_gamma   90.00
#
_symmetry.space_group_name_H-M   'P 1'
#
loop_
_entity.id
_entity.type
_entity.pdbx_description
1 polymer ?
#
loop_
_entity_poly.entity_id
_entity_poly.type
_entity_poly.pdbx_seq_one_letter_code
_entity_poly.pdbx_strand_id
1 'polypeptide(L)'
;MKSAGAHCFVTQETEHTFIEAERFGEVVFLTTTDVNNTKGSLHNEELFRSIKAQLREFNPEVDYIVPAGSPYVVAGVFLILGNMGLKNIKVLRWNNRDYNYTPLHMDLKRS
;
A
#
# COMPACT_ATOMS: atom_id res chain seq x y z
N MET A 1 24.59 1.50 -10.18
CA MET A 1 23.27 0.97 -9.77
C MET A 1 23.12 1.23 -8.29
N LYS A 2 22.23 2.13 -7.86
CA LYS A 2 21.83 2.20 -6.45
C LYS A 2 21.21 0.85 -6.10
N SER A 3 21.62 0.21 -5.01
CA SER A 3 20.83 -0.91 -4.47
C SER A 3 19.43 -0.36 -4.24
N ALA A 4 18.42 -0.90 -4.93
CA ALA A 4 17.05 -0.50 -4.65
C ALA A 4 16.75 -0.92 -3.21
N GLY A 5 16.68 0.06 -2.30
CA GLY A 5 16.23 -0.18 -0.94
C GLY A 5 14.79 -0.69 -0.95
N ALA A 6 14.39 -1.38 0.10
CA ALA A 6 12.98 -1.71 0.29
C ALA A 6 12.17 -0.41 0.46
N HIS A 7 10.91 -0.42 0.00
CA HIS A 7 9.94 0.65 0.23
C HIS A 7 8.77 0.15 1.08
N CYS A 8 8.16 1.07 1.81
CA CYS A 8 6.93 0.88 2.57
C CYS A 8 5.83 1.76 1.95
N PHE A 9 5.02 1.17 1.08
CA PHE A 9 3.92 1.85 0.39
C PHE A 9 2.72 1.99 1.33
N VAL A 10 2.54 3.20 1.87
CA VAL A 10 1.38 3.57 2.68
C VAL A 10 0.20 3.84 1.77
N THR A 11 -0.92 3.15 2.00
CA THR A 11 -2.08 3.22 1.09
C THR A 11 -2.69 4.61 1.01
N GLN A 12 -2.73 5.35 2.12
CA GLN A 12 -3.19 6.72 2.17
C GLN A 12 -2.50 7.45 3.32
N GLU A 13 -2.07 8.69 3.08
CA GLU A 13 -1.55 9.57 4.13
C GLU A 13 -2.64 9.87 5.17
N THR A 14 -2.26 9.82 6.44
CA THR A 14 -3.15 10.09 7.59
C THR A 14 -2.37 10.91 8.61
N GLU A 15 -3.03 11.36 9.68
CA GLU A 15 -2.37 12.07 10.79
C GLU A 15 -1.47 11.15 11.66
N HIS A 16 -1.44 9.85 11.39
CA HIS A 16 -0.57 8.91 12.10
C HIS A 16 0.90 9.05 11.68
N THR A 17 1.81 8.78 12.61
CA THR A 17 3.25 8.69 12.31
C THR A 17 3.60 7.33 11.72
N PHE A 18 4.46 7.32 10.71
CA PHE A 18 4.95 6.12 10.03
C PHE A 18 6.43 5.84 10.32
N ILE A 19 7.02 6.48 11.34
CA ILE A 19 8.45 6.34 11.68
C ILE A 19 8.86 4.88 11.94
N GLU A 20 7.98 4.06 12.52
CA GLU A 20 8.27 2.63 12.75
C GLU A 20 8.30 1.83 11.43
N ALA A 21 7.65 2.32 10.36
CA ALA A 21 7.71 1.69 9.04
C ALA A 21 9.06 1.97 8.35
N GLU A 22 9.72 3.10 8.63
CA GLU A 22 11.04 3.45 8.07
C GLU A 22 12.12 2.42 8.42
N ARG A 23 11.89 1.62 9.47
CA ARG A 23 12.75 0.48 9.85
C ARG A 23 12.76 -0.65 8.83
N PHE A 24 11.74 -0.72 7.96
CA PHE A 24 11.57 -1.76 6.95
C PHE A 24 11.90 -1.28 5.54
N GLY A 25 11.88 0.04 5.29
CA GLY A 25 12.13 0.63 3.99
C GLY A 25 11.74 2.11 3.91
N GLU A 26 12.02 2.76 2.78
CA GLU A 26 11.61 4.14 2.54
C GLU A 26 10.07 4.25 2.47
N VAL A 27 9.48 5.15 3.26
CA VAL A 27 8.03 5.34 3.29
C VAL A 27 7.58 6.10 2.05
N VAL A 28 6.62 5.54 1.31
CA VAL A 28 6.04 6.11 0.10
C VAL A 28 4.52 6.18 0.24
N PHE A 29 3.95 7.38 0.18
CA PHE A 29 2.49 7.56 0.25
C PHE A 29 1.86 7.44 -1.14
N LEU A 30 0.90 6.53 -1.29
CA LEU A 30 0.22 6.30 -2.57
C LEU A 30 -0.80 7.40 -2.92
N THR A 31 -1.42 8.01 -1.91
CA THR A 31 -2.38 9.11 -2.09
C THR A 31 -2.57 9.89 -0.79
N THR A 32 -3.02 11.14 -0.90
CA THR A 32 -3.49 11.98 0.22
C THR A 32 -5.02 12.13 0.24
N THR A 33 -5.70 11.69 -0.82
CA THR A 33 -7.14 11.89 -1.01
C THR A 33 -7.92 10.58 -0.98
N ASP A 34 -9.17 10.66 -0.54
CA ASP A 34 -10.14 9.54 -0.54
C ASP A 34 -10.95 9.48 -1.85
N VAL A 35 -11.73 8.41 -2.00
CA VAL A 35 -12.70 8.22 -3.08
C VAL A 35 -13.93 9.12 -2.92
N ASN A 36 -14.60 9.37 -4.03
CA ASN A 36 -15.88 10.07 -4.10
C ASN A 36 -17.04 9.08 -4.31
N ASN A 37 -18.20 9.33 -3.70
CA ASN A 37 -19.39 8.46 -3.77
C ASN A 37 -20.19 8.59 -5.09
N THR A 38 -19.85 9.55 -5.95
CA THR A 38 -20.51 9.74 -7.24
C THR A 38 -20.10 8.66 -8.24
N LYS A 39 -21.09 7.97 -8.80
CA LYS A 39 -20.90 6.99 -9.89
C LYS A 39 -20.25 7.67 -11.10
N GLY A 40 -19.18 7.07 -11.64
CA GLY A 40 -18.44 7.64 -12.77
C GLY A 40 -17.60 8.86 -12.40
N SER A 41 -17.22 9.02 -11.13
CA SER A 41 -16.33 10.08 -10.69
C SER A 41 -14.96 9.98 -11.38
N LEU A 42 -14.63 11.00 -12.17
CA LEU A 42 -13.30 11.15 -12.81
C LEU A 42 -12.18 11.21 -11.77
N HIS A 43 -12.45 11.78 -10.59
CA HIS A 43 -11.53 11.78 -9.45
C HIS A 43 -11.15 10.36 -9.03
N ASN A 44 -12.11 9.43 -8.95
CA ASN A 44 -11.80 8.04 -8.59
C ASN A 44 -10.96 7.36 -9.68
N GLU A 45 -11.26 7.62 -10.95
CA GLU A 45 -10.49 7.08 -12.07
C GLU A 45 -9.04 7.59 -12.06
N GLU A 46 -8.84 8.88 -11.83
CA GLU A 46 -7.52 9.51 -11.73
C GLU A 46 -6.75 9.02 -10.50
N LEU A 47 -7.41 8.93 -9.35
CA LEU A 47 -6.85 8.41 -8.11
C LEU A 47 -6.28 7.00 -8.30
N PHE A 48 -7.10 6.05 -8.78
CA PHE A 48 -6.63 4.67 -8.96
C PHE A 48 -5.65 4.52 -10.13
N ARG A 49 -5.71 5.40 -11.14
CA ARG A 49 -4.69 5.46 -12.20
C ARG A 49 -3.33 5.89 -11.62
N SER A 50 -3.30 6.90 -10.75
CA SER A 50 -2.09 7.37 -10.07
C SER A 50 -1.51 6.29 -9.15
N ILE A 51 -2.34 5.69 -8.29
CA ILE A 51 -1.94 4.58 -7.41
C ILE A 51 -1.34 3.44 -8.23
N LYS A 52 -2.02 3.03 -9.31
CA LYS A 52 -1.52 1.97 -10.20
C LYS A 52 -0.19 2.32 -10.85
N ALA A 53 0.04 3.59 -11.21
CA ALA A 53 1.29 4.02 -11.81
C ALA A 53 2.46 3.92 -10.81
N GLN A 54 2.26 4.36 -9.57
CA GLN A 54 3.26 4.24 -8.50
C GLN A 54 3.58 2.78 -8.16
N LEU A 55 2.55 1.92 -8.11
CA LEU A 55 2.73 0.49 -7.83
C LEU A 55 3.42 -0.30 -8.96
N ARG A 56 3.67 0.27 -10.14
CA ARG A 56 4.40 -0.44 -11.21
C ARG A 56 5.81 -0.86 -10.82
N GLU A 57 6.42 -0.12 -9.89
CA GLU A 57 7.78 -0.37 -9.40
C GLU A 57 7.78 -1.26 -8.15
N PHE A 58 6.62 -1.67 -7.64
CA PHE A 58 6.50 -2.52 -6.46
C PHE A 58 7.16 -3.89 -6.67
N ASN A 59 8.12 -4.22 -5.82
CA ASN A 59 8.80 -5.50 -5.79
C ASN A 59 8.33 -6.35 -4.58
N PRO A 60 7.54 -7.41 -4.79
CA PRO A 60 6.97 -8.22 -3.71
C PRO A 60 8.02 -8.93 -2.83
N GLU A 61 9.26 -9.08 -3.32
CA GLU A 61 10.34 -9.73 -2.58
C GLU A 61 10.95 -8.83 -1.51
N VAL A 62 10.84 -7.51 -1.62
CA VAL A 62 11.50 -6.56 -0.70
C VAL A 62 10.57 -5.48 -0.16
N ASP A 63 9.55 -5.09 -0.90
CA ASP A 63 8.66 -3.99 -0.54
C ASP A 63 7.51 -4.45 0.37
N TYR A 64 6.97 -3.50 1.12
CA TYR A 64 5.85 -3.69 2.03
C TYR A 64 4.68 -2.77 1.65
N ILE A 65 3.47 -3.26 1.88
CA ILE A 65 2.26 -2.44 1.91
C ILE A 65 1.94 -2.09 3.36
N VAL A 66 1.62 -0.81 3.63
CA VAL A 66 1.16 -0.33 4.93
C VAL A 66 -0.29 0.13 4.80
N PRO A 67 -1.27 -0.70 5.22
CA PRO A 67 -2.68 -0.33 5.14
C PRO A 67 -2.99 0.79 6.13
N ALA A 68 -3.34 1.97 5.61
CA ALA A 68 -3.72 3.16 6.36
C ALA A 68 -4.76 4.00 5.59
N GLY A 69 -5.55 4.76 6.34
CA GLY A 69 -6.60 5.63 5.81
C GLY A 69 -7.87 4.88 5.42
N SER A 70 -8.51 5.32 4.34
CA SER A 70 -9.83 4.87 3.91
C SER A 70 -9.86 3.38 3.55
N PRO A 71 -10.85 2.61 4.04
CA PRO A 71 -10.99 1.20 3.68
C PRO A 71 -11.21 1.00 2.17
N TYR A 72 -11.78 1.97 1.47
CA TYR A 72 -11.97 1.91 0.01
C TYR A 72 -10.65 2.03 -0.74
N VAL A 73 -9.76 2.92 -0.30
CA VAL A 73 -8.43 3.09 -0.88
C VAL A 73 -7.59 1.84 -0.61
N VAL A 74 -7.59 1.34 0.63
CA VAL A 74 -6.89 0.09 1.01
C VAL A 74 -7.36 -1.07 0.14
N ALA A 75 -8.67 -1.29 0.01
CA ALA A 75 -9.22 -2.35 -0.82
C ALA A 75 -8.83 -2.18 -2.30
N GLY A 76 -8.89 -0.96 -2.83
CA GLY A 76 -8.49 -0.66 -4.20
C GLY A 76 -7.02 -0.97 -4.48
N VAL A 77 -6.11 -0.67 -3.54
CA VAL A 77 -4.69 -1.03 -3.64
C VAL A 77 -4.52 -2.54 -3.74
N PHE A 78 -5.14 -3.33 -2.86
CA PHE A 78 -5.04 -4.79 -2.92
C PHE A 78 -5.66 -5.39 -4.20
N LEU A 79 -6.75 -4.81 -4.71
CA LEU A 79 -7.33 -5.20 -6.01
C LEU A 79 -6.36 -4.92 -7.16
N ILE A 80 -5.67 -3.78 -7.15
CA ILE A 80 -4.66 -3.44 -8.16
C ILE A 80 -3.51 -4.45 -8.10
N LEU A 81 -2.96 -4.74 -6.91
CA LEU A 81 -1.88 -5.70 -6.73
C LEU A 81 -2.27 -7.12 -7.18
N GLY A 82 -3.50 -7.55 -6.86
CA GLY A 82 -4.05 -8.81 -7.35
C GLY A 82 -4.18 -8.85 -8.87
N ASN A 83 -4.65 -7.76 -9.48
CA ASN A 83 -4.75 -7.62 -10.94
C ASN A 83 -3.38 -7.55 -11.64
N MET A 84 -2.33 -7.15 -10.93
CA MET A 84 -0.94 -7.24 -11.40
C MET A 84 -0.39 -8.67 -11.34
N GLY A 85 -1.16 -9.62 -10.78
CA GLY A 85 -0.77 -11.03 -10.69
C GLY A 85 0.15 -11.35 -9.51
N LEU A 86 0.31 -10.42 -8.56
CA LEU A 86 1.11 -10.67 -7.35
C LEU A 86 0.42 -11.71 -6.47
N LYS A 87 1.18 -12.74 -6.10
CA LYS A 87 0.70 -13.85 -5.27
C LYS A 87 1.24 -13.79 -3.85
N ASN A 88 2.41 -13.18 -3.69
CA ASN A 88 3.05 -12.97 -2.40
C ASN A 88 3.11 -11.48 -2.17
N ILE A 89 2.55 -11.02 -1.05
CA ILE A 89 2.59 -9.62 -0.65
C ILE A 89 2.97 -9.53 0.82
N LYS A 90 3.91 -8.64 1.12
CA LYS A 90 4.31 -8.32 2.49
C LYS A 90 3.51 -7.11 2.95
N VAL A 91 2.94 -7.22 4.14
CA VAL A 91 2.09 -6.17 4.73
C VAL A 91 2.62 -5.84 6.11
N LEU A 92 2.78 -4.56 6.42
CA LEU A 92 3.06 -4.11 7.78
C LEU A 92 1.74 -3.93 8.52
N ARG A 93 1.53 -4.78 9.53
CA ARG A 93 0.38 -4.69 10.42
C ARG A 93 0.74 -3.85 11.63
N TRP A 94 0.00 -2.77 11.88
CA TRP A 94 0.14 -1.99 13.10
C TRP A 94 -0.35 -2.78 14.32
N ASN A 95 0.43 -2.74 15.41
CA ASN A 95 0.09 -3.30 16.70
C ASN A 95 -0.13 -2.16 17.71
N ASN A 96 -1.39 -1.91 18.05
CA ASN A 96 -1.77 -0.85 19.00
C ASN A 96 -1.23 -1.05 20.43
N ARG A 97 -0.89 -2.29 20.82
CA ARG A 97 -0.38 -2.57 22.17
C ARG A 97 1.08 -2.17 22.32
N ASP A 98 1.87 -2.56 21.33
CA ASP A 98 3.32 -2.41 21.34
C ASP A 98 3.81 -1.20 20.52
N TYR A 99 2.86 -0.45 19.93
CA TYR A 99 3.08 0.73 19.10
C TYR A 99 4.15 0.51 18.00
N ASN A 100 4.06 -0.63 17.31
CA ASN A 100 5.01 -1.01 16.27
C ASN A 100 4.33 -1.73 15.09
N TYR A 101 5.10 -1.93 14.02
CA TYR A 101 4.68 -2.76 12.90
C TYR A 101 5.24 -4.18 13.00
N THR A 102 4.39 -5.16 12.71
CA THR A 102 4.79 -6.56 12.52
C THR A 102 4.61 -6.94 11.05
N PRO A 103 5.63 -7.49 10.37
CA PRO A 103 5.50 -7.95 9.01
C PRO A 103 4.60 -9.18 8.94
N LEU A 104 3.66 -9.16 8.01
CA LEU A 104 2.78 -10.26 7.66
C LEU A 104 3.04 -10.63 6.20
N HIS A 105 3.32 -11.91 5.95
CA HIS A 105 3.41 -12.44 4.58
C HIS A 105 2.08 -13.08 4.22
N MET A 106 1.47 -12.62 3.13
CA MET A 106 0.24 -13.20 2.60
C MET A 106 0.54 -13.93 1.29
N ASP A 107 0.21 -15.22 1.27
CA ASP A 107 0.23 -16.07 0.07
C ASP A 107 -1.20 -16.23 -0.44
N LEU A 108 -1.48 -15.58 -1.57
CA LEU A 108 -2.77 -15.59 -2.25
C LEU A 108 -2.80 -16.77 -3.23
N LYS A 109 -3.36 -17.90 -2.78
CA LYS A 109 -3.66 -19.03 -3.66
C LYS A 109 -4.82 -18.67 -4.59
N ARG A 110 -4.68 -18.96 -5.89
CA ARG A 110 -5.84 -18.98 -6.80
C ARG A 110 -6.71 -20.18 -6.44
N SER A 111 -7.97 -19.93 -6.10
CA SER A 111 -9.04 -20.93 -6.10
C SER A 111 -9.39 -21.34 -7.52
#